data_AF-A0A1I7X560-F1
#
_entry.id   AF-A0A1I7X560-F1
#
_cell.length_a   1.000
_cell.length_b   1.000
_cell.length_c   1.000
_cell.angle_alpha   90.00
_cell.angle_beta   90.00
_cell.angle_gamma   90.00
#
_symmetry.space_group_name_H-M   'P 1'
#
loop_
_entity.id
_entity.type
_entity.pdbx_description
1 polymer ?
#
loop_
_entity_poly.entity_id
_entity_poly.type
_entity_poly.pdbx_seq_one_letter_code
_entity_poly.pdbx_strand_id
1 'polypeptide(L)'
;METPYGSWRSQITPDLFSKGNCKAICELIATDSGVFWVEQNFNGRRELYFCHEGINERIRWAAEQSVQNSVHEYGGGSFMPLSDGSVIYTTVEGVYIQKSHSDIPIQLVNSNNNMLRFADFTASDNYVFCVNENHKSDGNPENQLISINRNTKEKNVVVSCLNFASGADFYASPRISPNGKKLVWMQWNHNNMPWDETSIHIARVLEDGTVTNEIKMKDGNGKNASY
;
A
#
# COMPACT_ATOMS: atom_id res chain seq x y z
N MET A 1 39.25 -34.13 9.32
CA MET A 1 40.17 -33.03 9.67
C MET A 1 39.34 -31.99 10.39
N GLU A 2 39.75 -31.63 11.61
CA GLU A 2 39.22 -30.42 12.24
C GLU A 2 39.79 -29.21 11.50
N THR A 3 38.92 -28.24 11.22
CA THR A 3 39.26 -27.00 10.52
C THR A 3 38.77 -25.82 11.36
N PRO A 4 39.56 -24.74 11.49
CA PRO A 4 39.16 -23.54 12.24
C PRO A 4 37.78 -23.02 11.83
N TYR A 5 37.02 -22.45 12.77
CA TYR A 5 35.76 -21.77 12.46
C TYR A 5 35.96 -20.72 11.37
N GLY A 6 35.07 -20.71 10.37
CA GLY A 6 35.14 -19.82 9.21
C GLY A 6 36.04 -20.30 8.05
N SER A 7 36.78 -21.42 8.20
CA SER A 7 37.67 -21.94 7.15
C SER A 7 37.12 -23.17 6.40
N TRP A 8 35.88 -23.56 6.70
CA TRP A 8 35.23 -24.69 6.04
C TRP A 8 34.96 -24.32 4.58
N ARG A 9 35.34 -25.21 3.66
CA ARG A 9 35.00 -25.02 2.24
C ARG A 9 33.48 -25.09 2.09
N SER A 10 32.89 -23.96 1.72
CA SER A 10 31.45 -23.85 1.45
C SER A 10 31.19 -24.07 -0.05
N GLN A 11 30.15 -24.84 -0.37
CA GLN A 11 29.58 -24.90 -1.72
C GLN A 11 28.70 -23.67 -2.02
N ILE A 12 28.33 -22.91 -0.99
CA ILE A 12 27.60 -21.65 -1.10
C ILE A 12 28.61 -20.55 -1.42
N THR A 13 28.64 -20.14 -2.69
CA THR A 13 29.51 -19.05 -3.18
C THR A 13 28.74 -17.72 -3.23
N PRO A 14 29.43 -16.56 -3.25
CA PRO A 14 28.78 -15.27 -3.46
C PRO A 14 27.93 -15.21 -4.74
N ASP A 15 28.36 -15.88 -5.80
CA ASP A 15 27.64 -15.98 -7.08
C ASP A 15 26.30 -16.74 -6.97
N LEU A 16 26.18 -17.66 -6.00
CA LEU A 16 24.91 -18.34 -5.74
C LEU A 16 23.83 -17.36 -5.27
N PHE A 17 24.22 -16.30 -4.55
CA PHE A 17 23.27 -15.27 -4.08
C PHE A 17 22.78 -14.38 -5.22
N SER A 18 23.62 -14.09 -6.23
CA SER A 18 23.20 -13.30 -7.39
C SER A 18 22.35 -14.09 -8.39
N LYS A 19 22.34 -15.43 -8.30
CA LYS A 19 21.53 -16.33 -9.15
C LYS A 19 20.12 -16.58 -8.62
N GLY A 20 19.79 -16.12 -7.42
CA GLY A 20 18.43 -16.21 -6.92
C GLY A 20 17.49 -15.38 -7.80
N ASN A 21 16.35 -15.93 -8.18
CA ASN A 21 15.35 -15.18 -8.96
C ASN A 21 14.42 -14.35 -8.06
N CYS A 22 14.36 -14.68 -6.76
CA CYS A 22 13.54 -14.02 -5.76
C CYS A 22 14.38 -13.80 -4.50
N LYS A 23 14.53 -12.54 -4.09
CA LYS A 23 15.16 -12.13 -2.84
C LYS A 23 14.18 -12.24 -1.67
N ALA A 24 12.92 -11.86 -1.89
CA ALA A 24 11.87 -11.91 -0.87
C ALA A 24 10.47 -12.01 -1.50
N ILE A 25 9.56 -12.68 -0.79
CA ILE A 25 8.12 -12.69 -1.06
C ILE A 25 7.45 -11.78 -0.01
N CYS A 26 6.56 -10.89 -0.45
CA CYS A 26 5.90 -9.94 0.43
C CYS A 26 4.48 -9.58 -0.07
N GLU A 27 3.73 -8.86 0.77
CA GLU A 27 2.42 -8.29 0.42
C GLU A 27 1.42 -9.35 -0.10
N LEU A 28 1.27 -10.46 0.60
CA LEU A 28 0.38 -11.54 0.21
C LEU A 28 -1.09 -11.19 0.48
N ILE A 29 -1.95 -11.37 -0.53
CA ILE A 29 -3.41 -11.15 -0.43
C ILE A 29 -4.13 -12.36 -1.02
N ALA A 30 -4.95 -13.03 -0.21
CA ALA A 30 -5.82 -14.10 -0.65
C ALA A 30 -7.17 -13.55 -1.15
N THR A 31 -7.69 -14.14 -2.21
CA THR A 31 -9.02 -13.91 -2.77
C THR A 31 -9.76 -15.24 -2.88
N ASP A 32 -11.04 -15.20 -3.25
CA ASP A 32 -11.82 -16.43 -3.50
C ASP A 32 -11.31 -17.24 -4.70
N SER A 33 -10.48 -16.64 -5.57
CA SER A 33 -9.98 -17.27 -6.80
C SER A 33 -8.52 -17.73 -6.71
N GLY A 34 -7.79 -17.35 -5.66
CA GLY A 34 -6.37 -17.63 -5.53
C GLY A 34 -5.63 -16.66 -4.61
N VAL A 35 -4.32 -16.52 -4.84
CA VAL A 35 -3.44 -15.70 -4.00
C VAL A 35 -2.60 -14.77 -4.88
N PHE A 36 -2.55 -13.50 -4.51
CA PHE A 36 -1.62 -12.51 -5.04
C PHE A 36 -0.43 -12.30 -4.09
N TRP A 37 0.73 -11.98 -4.64
CA TRP A 37 1.91 -11.58 -3.85
C TRP A 37 2.89 -10.79 -4.71
N VAL A 38 3.85 -10.13 -4.04
CA VAL A 38 4.96 -9.43 -4.68
C VAL A 38 6.27 -10.19 -4.43
N GLU A 39 7.00 -10.46 -5.50
CA GLU A 39 8.38 -10.95 -5.44
C GLU A 39 9.34 -9.77 -5.64
N GLN A 40 10.22 -9.54 -4.65
CA GLN A 40 11.36 -8.64 -4.81
C GLN A 40 12.51 -9.44 -5.43
N ASN A 41 13.06 -8.96 -6.54
CA ASN A 41 14.26 -9.55 -7.12
C ASN A 41 15.55 -8.90 -6.56
N PHE A 42 16.71 -9.38 -6.98
CA PHE A 42 17.99 -8.85 -6.52
C PHE A 42 18.36 -7.47 -7.09
N ASN A 43 17.73 -7.02 -8.19
CA ASN A 43 17.90 -5.67 -8.72
C ASN A 43 16.96 -4.63 -8.08
N GLY A 44 16.13 -5.06 -7.11
CA GLY A 44 15.22 -4.21 -6.37
C GLY A 44 13.84 -4.06 -6.98
N ARG A 45 13.60 -4.53 -8.22
CA ARG A 45 12.25 -4.54 -8.79
C ARG A 45 11.33 -5.45 -7.98
N ARG A 46 10.07 -5.06 -7.94
CA ARG A 46 8.97 -5.74 -7.28
C ARG A 46 7.96 -6.18 -8.32
N GLU A 47 7.80 -7.48 -8.47
CA GLU A 47 6.99 -8.11 -9.51
C GLU A 47 5.73 -8.69 -8.87
N LEU A 48 4.56 -8.32 -9.39
CA LEU A 48 3.27 -8.78 -8.89
C LEU A 48 2.87 -10.08 -9.60
N TYR A 49 2.55 -11.09 -8.81
CA TYR A 49 2.11 -12.39 -9.28
C TYR A 49 0.76 -12.78 -8.69
N PHE A 50 0.08 -13.68 -9.39
CA PHE A 50 -1.14 -14.34 -8.96
C PHE A 50 -1.05 -15.84 -9.24
N CYS A 51 -1.65 -16.65 -8.38
CA CYS A 51 -1.75 -18.10 -8.54
C CYS A 51 -3.20 -18.50 -8.23
N HIS A 52 -3.84 -19.19 -9.16
CA HIS A 52 -5.18 -19.72 -8.96
C HIS A 52 -5.19 -20.87 -7.97
N GLU A 53 -6.29 -21.02 -7.22
CA GLU A 53 -6.48 -22.20 -6.39
C GLU A 53 -6.43 -23.49 -7.23
N GLY A 54 -5.62 -24.46 -6.78
CA GLY A 54 -5.49 -25.76 -7.43
C GLY A 54 -4.68 -25.78 -8.74
N ILE A 55 -4.19 -24.64 -9.21
CA ILE A 55 -3.32 -24.54 -10.40
C ILE A 55 -1.91 -24.17 -9.94
N ASN A 56 -0.90 -24.91 -10.40
CA ASN A 56 0.51 -24.60 -10.10
C ASN A 56 1.14 -23.73 -11.19
N GLU A 57 0.50 -22.62 -11.51
CA GLU A 57 0.96 -21.64 -12.50
C GLU A 57 0.93 -20.24 -11.91
N ARG A 58 2.03 -19.50 -12.09
CA ARG A 58 2.15 -18.11 -11.66
C ARG A 58 1.88 -17.18 -12.83
N ILE A 59 0.88 -16.32 -12.69
CA ILE A 59 0.48 -15.33 -13.67
C ILE A 59 1.07 -13.99 -13.27
N ARG A 60 1.81 -13.35 -14.17
CA ARG A 60 2.43 -12.04 -13.94
C ARG A 60 1.45 -10.92 -14.26
N TRP A 61 1.30 -9.98 -13.33
CA TRP A 61 0.58 -8.73 -13.49
C TRP A 61 1.56 -7.57 -13.60
N ALA A 62 1.12 -6.44 -14.19
CA ALA A 62 1.93 -5.24 -14.35
C ALA A 62 3.34 -5.51 -14.93
N ALA A 63 3.44 -6.39 -15.94
CA ALA A 63 4.71 -7.02 -16.34
C ALA A 63 5.85 -6.03 -16.63
N GLU A 64 5.52 -4.90 -17.24
CA GLU A 64 6.48 -3.85 -17.61
C GLU A 64 6.82 -2.87 -16.48
N GLN A 65 6.24 -3.04 -15.30
CA GLN A 65 6.34 -2.09 -14.19
C GLN A 65 6.95 -2.75 -12.95
N SER A 66 7.36 -1.91 -12.00
CA SER A 66 7.76 -2.34 -10.66
C SER A 66 6.69 -1.89 -9.67
N VAL A 67 6.00 -2.84 -9.05
CA VAL A 67 4.90 -2.58 -8.12
C VAL A 67 5.47 -2.25 -6.75
N GLN A 68 5.73 -0.96 -6.54
CA GLN A 68 6.44 -0.47 -5.36
C GLN A 68 6.12 1.00 -5.08
N ASN A 69 6.29 1.39 -3.83
CA ASN A 69 6.28 2.77 -3.38
C ASN A 69 7.30 2.95 -2.23
N SER A 70 7.46 4.19 -1.79
CA SER A 70 8.27 4.58 -0.63
C SER A 70 7.50 5.48 0.33
N VAL A 71 6.18 5.25 0.47
CA VAL A 71 5.39 5.97 1.49
C VAL A 71 6.00 5.69 2.87
N HIS A 72 6.15 6.75 3.66
CA HIS A 72 6.87 6.75 4.94
C HIS A 72 8.30 6.20 4.85
N GLU A 73 8.94 6.28 3.67
CA GLU A 73 10.29 5.75 3.36
C GLU A 73 10.45 4.22 3.45
N TYR A 74 9.47 3.49 4.01
CA TYR A 74 9.47 2.03 4.09
C TYR A 74 8.77 1.36 2.90
N GLY A 75 7.70 1.99 2.40
CA GLY A 75 6.81 1.40 1.40
C GLY A 75 5.88 0.32 1.95
N GLY A 76 5.31 -0.50 1.05
CA GLY A 76 4.31 -1.52 1.38
C GLY A 76 2.90 -1.13 0.94
N GLY A 77 1.96 -2.08 0.99
CA GLY A 77 0.57 -1.86 0.53
C GLY A 77 0.51 -1.41 -0.93
N SER A 78 1.31 -2.03 -1.79
CA SER A 78 1.59 -1.58 -3.15
C SER A 78 0.47 -1.96 -4.13
N PHE A 79 -0.42 -2.88 -3.76
CA PHE A 79 -1.53 -3.30 -4.61
C PHE A 79 -2.76 -3.77 -3.81
N MET A 80 -3.90 -3.86 -4.48
CA MET A 80 -5.16 -4.38 -3.96
C MET A 80 -5.98 -5.02 -5.10
N PRO A 81 -6.23 -6.33 -5.06
CA PRO A 81 -7.21 -6.99 -5.92
C PRO A 81 -8.63 -6.51 -5.61
N LEU A 82 -9.45 -6.37 -6.65
CA LEU A 82 -10.85 -5.95 -6.55
C LEU A 82 -11.81 -7.11 -6.80
N SER A 83 -13.06 -6.92 -6.36
CA SER A 83 -14.14 -7.89 -6.54
C SER A 83 -14.51 -8.13 -8.00
N ASP A 84 -14.23 -7.18 -8.90
CA ASP A 84 -14.44 -7.31 -10.34
C ASP A 84 -13.28 -8.00 -11.09
N GLY A 85 -12.31 -8.53 -10.35
CA GLY A 85 -11.13 -9.22 -10.89
C GLY A 85 -10.00 -8.30 -11.35
N SER A 86 -10.21 -6.98 -11.34
CA SER A 86 -9.14 -6.03 -11.61
C SER A 86 -8.18 -5.86 -10.42
N VAL A 87 -7.00 -5.32 -10.67
CA VAL A 87 -6.02 -5.01 -9.63
C VAL A 87 -5.66 -3.53 -9.69
N ILE A 88 -5.71 -2.86 -8.54
CA ILE A 88 -5.13 -1.53 -8.35
C ILE A 88 -3.73 -1.71 -7.79
N TYR A 89 -2.78 -0.91 -8.28
CA TYR A 89 -1.44 -0.89 -7.75
C TYR A 89 -0.75 0.45 -7.95
N THR A 90 0.37 0.62 -7.29
CA THR A 90 1.23 1.80 -7.41
C THR A 90 2.59 1.44 -7.97
N THR A 91 3.17 2.42 -8.66
CA THR A 91 4.59 2.47 -9.01
C THR A 91 5.14 3.81 -8.55
N VAL A 92 6.44 4.06 -8.77
CA VAL A 92 7.04 5.40 -8.61
C VAL A 92 6.44 6.45 -9.56
N GLU A 93 5.74 6.01 -10.61
CA GLU A 93 5.11 6.87 -11.61
C GLU A 93 3.66 7.23 -11.26
N GLY A 94 3.03 6.51 -10.32
CA GLY A 94 1.69 6.81 -9.82
C GLY A 94 0.82 5.58 -9.61
N VAL A 95 -0.50 5.77 -9.65
CA VAL A 95 -1.51 4.72 -9.40
C VAL A 95 -2.08 4.22 -10.72
N TYR A 96 -2.20 2.91 -10.84
CA TYR A 96 -2.70 2.21 -12.01
C TYR A 96 -3.81 1.24 -11.63
N ILE A 97 -4.69 0.97 -12.59
CA ILE A 97 -5.65 -0.13 -12.55
C ILE A 97 -5.44 -1.02 -13.77
N GLN A 98 -5.38 -2.33 -13.55
CA GLN A 98 -5.27 -3.32 -14.62
C GLN A 98 -6.48 -4.26 -14.52
N LYS A 99 -7.28 -4.34 -15.60
CA LYS A 99 -8.56 -5.08 -15.61
C LYS A 99 -8.38 -6.59 -15.68
N SER A 100 -7.38 -7.05 -16.43
CA SER A 100 -6.94 -8.44 -16.48
C SER A 100 -5.42 -8.48 -16.67
N HIS A 101 -4.78 -9.60 -16.36
CA HIS A 101 -3.32 -9.74 -16.49
C HIS A 101 -2.79 -9.48 -17.90
N SER A 102 -3.63 -9.63 -18.93
CA SER A 102 -3.30 -9.38 -20.34
C SER A 102 -3.63 -7.96 -20.82
N ASP A 103 -4.42 -7.19 -20.06
CA ASP A 103 -4.80 -5.84 -20.44
C ASP A 103 -3.67 -4.84 -20.16
N ILE A 104 -3.61 -3.79 -20.98
CA ILE A 104 -2.71 -2.66 -20.74
C ILE A 104 -3.18 -1.92 -19.49
N PRO A 105 -2.30 -1.67 -18.50
CA PRO A 105 -2.66 -0.90 -17.32
C PRO A 105 -3.08 0.54 -17.64
N ILE A 106 -4.12 1.02 -16.95
CA ILE A 106 -4.62 2.38 -17.08
C ILE A 106 -4.09 3.19 -15.91
N GLN A 107 -3.33 4.26 -16.18
CA GLN A 107 -2.92 5.20 -15.14
C GLN A 107 -4.15 5.99 -14.64
N LEU A 108 -4.43 5.90 -13.34
CA LEU A 108 -5.46 6.68 -12.66
C LEU A 108 -4.90 8.01 -12.18
N VAL A 109 -3.71 8.00 -11.56
CA VAL A 109 -3.09 9.22 -11.01
C VAL A 109 -1.61 9.22 -11.34
N ASN A 110 -1.10 10.34 -11.83
CA ASN A 110 0.34 10.56 -12.04
C ASN A 110 1.02 11.04 -10.74
N SER A 111 2.21 10.51 -10.45
CA SER A 111 3.01 10.86 -9.27
C SER A 111 3.64 12.26 -9.32
N ASN A 112 3.59 12.95 -10.46
CA ASN A 112 4.32 14.19 -10.74
C ASN A 112 5.81 14.06 -10.41
N ASN A 113 6.51 13.15 -11.10
CA ASN A 113 7.93 12.86 -10.87
C ASN A 113 8.22 12.49 -9.40
N ASN A 114 7.44 11.56 -8.85
CA ASN A 114 7.59 11.06 -7.47
C ASN A 114 7.31 12.11 -6.36
N MET A 115 6.69 13.25 -6.69
CA MET A 115 6.21 14.22 -5.69
C MET A 115 4.97 13.70 -4.93
N LEU A 116 4.24 12.75 -5.49
CA LEU A 116 3.11 12.09 -4.87
C LEU A 116 3.38 10.60 -4.80
N ARG A 117 3.32 10.04 -3.59
CA ARG A 117 3.50 8.60 -3.34
C ARG A 117 2.20 8.03 -2.80
N PHE A 118 1.88 6.79 -3.17
CA PHE A 118 0.60 6.16 -2.82
C PHE A 118 0.84 4.78 -2.22
N ALA A 119 0.03 4.41 -1.23
CA ALA A 119 0.13 3.11 -0.56
C ALA A 119 -1.18 2.73 0.15
N ASP A 120 -1.29 1.45 0.54
CA ASP A 120 -2.34 0.90 1.42
C ASP A 120 -3.76 1.18 0.90
N PHE A 121 -4.09 0.51 -0.19
CA PHE A 121 -5.34 0.71 -0.91
C PHE A 121 -6.53 -0.03 -0.29
N THR A 122 -7.70 0.58 -0.38
CA THR A 122 -9.01 -0.06 -0.18
C THR A 122 -9.98 0.52 -1.20
N ALA A 123 -11.00 -0.23 -1.63
CA ALA A 123 -11.89 0.26 -2.69
C ALA A 123 -13.35 -0.11 -2.47
N SER A 124 -14.23 0.79 -2.89
CA SER A 124 -15.64 0.53 -3.19
C SER A 124 -15.83 0.43 -4.71
N ASP A 125 -17.06 0.25 -5.16
CA ASP A 125 -17.38 0.16 -6.59
C ASP A 125 -16.91 1.39 -7.38
N ASN A 126 -17.01 2.59 -6.79
CA ASN A 126 -16.73 3.85 -7.50
C ASN A 126 -15.40 4.49 -7.12
N TYR A 127 -14.93 4.25 -5.90
CA TYR A 127 -13.79 4.98 -5.33
C TYR A 127 -12.73 4.05 -4.78
N VAL A 128 -11.49 4.46 -4.98
CA VAL A 128 -10.30 3.91 -4.35
C VAL A 128 -9.89 4.87 -3.25
N PHE A 129 -9.62 4.37 -2.05
CA PHE A 129 -9.05 5.13 -0.97
C PHE A 129 -7.64 4.62 -0.71
N CYS A 130 -6.70 5.52 -0.45
CA CYS A 130 -5.33 5.17 -0.15
C CYS A 130 -4.64 6.25 0.69
N VAL A 131 -3.51 5.87 1.27
CA VAL A 131 -2.55 6.81 1.85
C VAL A 131 -1.84 7.52 0.71
N ASN A 132 -1.70 8.83 0.82
CA ASN A 132 -0.91 9.66 -0.09
C ASN A 132 0.10 10.50 0.71
N GLU A 133 1.36 10.47 0.27
CA GLU A 133 2.40 11.36 0.76
C GLU A 133 2.66 12.44 -0.31
N ASN A 134 2.53 13.71 0.07
CA ASN A 134 2.61 14.85 -0.83
C ASN A 134 3.86 15.70 -0.52
N HIS A 135 4.82 15.68 -1.46
CA HIS A 135 6.10 16.39 -1.41
C HIS A 135 6.14 17.65 -2.29
N LYS A 136 4.99 18.23 -2.64
CA LYS A 136 4.96 19.42 -3.51
C LYS A 136 5.53 20.67 -2.87
N SER A 137 5.52 20.73 -1.54
CA SER A 137 6.03 21.85 -0.76
C SER A 137 7.42 21.52 -0.23
N ASP A 138 8.24 22.56 -0.06
CA ASP A 138 9.55 22.41 0.59
C ASP A 138 9.36 22.05 2.07
N GLY A 139 10.07 21.02 2.55
CA GLY A 139 10.05 20.58 3.94
C GLY A 139 9.55 19.15 4.12
N ASN A 140 8.89 18.89 5.25
CA ASN A 140 8.32 17.59 5.55
C ASN A 140 7.12 17.30 4.62
N PRO A 141 6.98 16.07 4.13
CA PRO A 141 5.82 15.70 3.33
C PRO A 141 4.52 15.79 4.12
N GLU A 142 3.43 16.14 3.43
CA GLU A 142 2.09 16.08 3.98
C GLU A 142 1.53 14.66 3.75
N ASN A 143 1.27 13.92 4.83
CA ASN A 143 0.55 12.66 4.76
C ASN A 143 -0.96 12.92 4.72
N GLN A 144 -1.65 12.19 3.86
CA GLN A 144 -3.08 12.35 3.60
C GLN A 144 -3.74 11.00 3.39
N LEU A 145 -5.05 10.94 3.64
CA LEU A 145 -5.93 9.98 2.99
C LEU A 145 -6.59 10.66 1.80
N ILE A 146 -6.61 9.99 0.66
CA ILE A 146 -7.27 10.49 -0.55
C ILE A 146 -8.29 9.49 -1.07
N SER A 147 -9.22 9.98 -1.88
CA SER A 147 -10.11 9.15 -2.70
C SER A 147 -9.81 9.41 -4.17
N ILE A 148 -9.84 8.38 -5.00
CA ILE A 148 -9.70 8.45 -6.46
C ILE A 148 -10.95 7.84 -7.08
N ASN A 149 -11.66 8.60 -7.90
CA ASN A 149 -12.76 8.07 -8.69
C ASN A 149 -12.22 7.16 -9.79
N ARG A 150 -12.67 5.91 -9.82
CA ARG A 150 -12.17 4.88 -10.75
C ARG A 150 -12.45 5.20 -12.22
N ASN A 151 -13.50 5.97 -12.49
CA ASN A 151 -13.98 6.28 -13.83
C ASN A 151 -13.47 7.65 -14.30
N THR A 152 -13.65 8.70 -13.50
CA THR A 152 -13.28 10.07 -13.87
C THR A 152 -11.81 10.37 -13.62
N LYS A 153 -11.11 9.54 -12.82
CA LYS A 153 -9.73 9.75 -12.35
C LYS A 153 -9.54 10.99 -11.46
N GLU A 154 -10.63 11.64 -11.08
CA GLU A 154 -10.61 12.76 -10.15
C GLU A 154 -10.19 12.28 -8.77
N LYS A 155 -9.44 13.12 -8.06
CA LYS A 155 -9.00 12.85 -6.70
C LYS A 155 -9.52 13.92 -5.75
N ASN A 156 -9.85 13.47 -4.54
CA ASN A 156 -10.21 14.35 -3.43
C ASN A 156 -9.31 14.04 -2.24
N VAL A 157 -8.92 15.08 -1.49
CA VAL A 157 -8.32 14.91 -0.17
C VAL A 157 -9.45 14.56 0.79
N VAL A 158 -9.34 13.41 1.45
CA VAL A 158 -10.35 12.86 2.36
C VAL A 158 -10.08 13.37 3.77
N VAL A 159 -8.85 13.18 4.24
CA VAL A 159 -8.36 13.76 5.49
C VAL A 159 -6.90 14.16 5.28
N SER A 160 -6.51 15.34 5.75
CA SER A 160 -5.11 15.76 5.81
C SER A 160 -4.84 16.66 7.00
N CYS A 161 -3.56 16.78 7.37
CA CYS A 161 -3.11 17.76 8.36
C CYS A 161 -3.03 19.15 7.71
N LEU A 162 -4.14 19.89 7.69
CA LEU A 162 -4.14 21.28 7.22
C LEU A 162 -3.69 22.19 8.37
N ASN A 163 -2.42 22.61 8.32
CA ASN A 163 -1.87 23.70 9.13
C ASN A 163 -2.11 23.58 10.65
N PHE A 164 -1.94 22.38 11.23
CA PHE A 164 -2.08 22.12 12.68
C PHE A 164 -3.47 22.46 13.28
N ALA A 165 -4.49 22.73 12.45
CA ALA A 165 -5.84 23.04 12.91
C ALA A 165 -6.76 21.80 12.95
N SER A 166 -6.47 20.80 12.11
CA SER A 166 -7.19 19.52 12.04
C SER A 166 -6.33 18.46 11.34
N GLY A 167 -6.56 17.18 11.67
CA GLY A 167 -5.84 16.03 11.10
C GLY A 167 -4.75 15.47 12.02
N ALA A 168 -3.95 14.54 11.48
CA ALA A 168 -2.81 13.92 12.11
C ALA A 168 -1.58 13.92 11.19
N ASP A 169 -0.39 13.80 11.76
CA ASP A 169 0.87 13.79 11.01
C ASP A 169 1.02 12.55 10.13
N PHE A 170 0.40 11.43 10.51
CA PHE A 170 0.47 10.17 9.79
C PHE A 170 -0.87 9.44 9.73
N TYR A 171 -1.10 8.74 8.62
CA TYR A 171 -2.28 7.92 8.39
C TYR A 171 -1.88 6.55 7.86
N ALA A 172 -2.59 5.50 8.25
CA ALA A 172 -2.38 4.15 7.76
C ALA A 172 -3.66 3.32 7.76
N SER A 173 -3.64 2.22 7.01
CA SER A 173 -4.66 1.16 7.00
C SER A 173 -6.09 1.67 6.82
N PRO A 174 -6.38 2.48 5.78
CA PRO A 174 -7.75 2.83 5.45
C PRO A 174 -8.52 1.57 5.04
N ARG A 175 -9.70 1.34 5.61
CA ARG A 175 -10.60 0.23 5.24
C ARG A 175 -12.01 0.76 5.02
N ILE A 176 -12.52 0.54 3.82
CA ILE A 176 -13.89 0.90 3.47
C ILE A 176 -14.84 -0.23 3.90
N SER A 177 -15.99 0.14 4.46
CA SER A 177 -17.05 -0.82 4.76
C SER A 177 -17.59 -1.48 3.48
N PRO A 178 -18.09 -2.72 3.52
CA PRO A 178 -18.60 -3.41 2.33
C PRO A 178 -19.69 -2.66 1.56
N ASN A 179 -20.50 -1.84 2.24
CA ASN A 179 -21.54 -1.02 1.61
C ASN A 179 -21.04 0.34 1.08
N GLY A 180 -19.74 0.62 1.18
CA GLY A 180 -19.11 1.86 0.73
C GLY A 180 -19.42 3.12 1.55
N LYS A 181 -20.14 3.02 2.68
CA LYS A 181 -20.66 4.20 3.40
C LYS A 181 -19.81 4.67 4.57
N LYS A 182 -18.83 3.89 5.02
CA LYS A 182 -17.94 4.25 6.13
C LYS A 182 -16.50 3.91 5.80
N LEU A 183 -15.58 4.81 6.12
CA LEU A 183 -14.15 4.61 6.03
C LEU A 183 -13.57 4.62 7.45
N VAL A 184 -12.80 3.60 7.81
CA VAL A 184 -12.01 3.54 9.05
C VAL A 184 -10.53 3.65 8.72
N TRP A 185 -9.73 4.27 9.58
CA TRP A 185 -8.28 4.35 9.43
C TRP A 185 -7.58 4.45 10.78
N MET A 186 -6.26 4.27 10.76
CA MET A 186 -5.36 4.54 11.87
C MET A 186 -4.64 5.86 11.67
N GLN A 187 -4.43 6.61 12.74
CA GLN A 187 -3.62 7.83 12.71
C GLN A 187 -2.86 8.07 14.01
N TRP A 188 -1.70 8.71 13.88
CA TRP A 188 -0.84 9.10 15.00
C TRP A 188 -0.11 10.42 14.67
N ASN A 189 0.44 11.03 15.71
CA ASN A 189 1.14 12.31 15.62
C ASN A 189 2.56 12.19 16.17
N HIS A 190 3.44 13.05 15.69
CA HIS A 190 4.69 13.30 16.40
C HIS A 190 4.41 13.76 17.84
N ASN A 191 5.22 13.38 18.83
CA ASN A 191 6.48 12.63 18.77
C ASN A 191 6.33 11.10 18.94
N ASN A 192 5.13 10.54 18.73
CA ASN A 192 4.87 9.13 18.94
C ASN A 192 5.13 8.33 17.65
N MET A 193 5.65 7.10 17.81
CA MET A 193 5.61 6.10 16.74
C MET A 193 4.29 5.31 16.80
N PRO A 194 3.88 4.59 15.74
CA PRO A 194 2.60 3.89 15.73
C PRO A 194 2.47 2.81 16.84
N TRP A 195 3.58 2.30 17.38
CA TRP A 195 3.59 1.38 18.52
C TRP A 195 3.48 2.07 19.89
N ASP A 196 3.68 3.39 19.97
CA ASP A 196 3.54 4.16 21.20
C ASP A 196 2.09 4.64 21.40
N GLU A 197 1.54 5.28 20.38
CA GLU A 197 0.17 5.80 20.40
C GLU A 197 -0.44 5.79 18.99
N THR A 198 -1.48 5.00 18.78
CA THR A 198 -2.26 4.99 17.54
C THR A 198 -3.75 5.06 17.84
N SER A 199 -4.44 6.04 17.25
CA SER A 199 -5.89 6.15 17.35
C SER A 199 -6.58 5.55 16.13
N ILE A 200 -7.78 5.01 16.33
CA ILE A 200 -8.63 4.52 15.25
C ILE A 200 -9.76 5.51 15.04
N HIS A 201 -9.94 5.95 13.81
CA HIS A 201 -10.94 6.94 13.40
C HIS A 201 -11.88 6.33 12.36
N ILE A 202 -13.13 6.77 12.37
CA ILE A 202 -14.14 6.38 11.38
C ILE A 202 -14.89 7.61 10.89
N ALA A 203 -15.23 7.65 9.62
CA ALA A 203 -16.06 8.71 9.04
C ALA A 203 -17.08 8.13 8.05
N ARG A 204 -18.14 8.90 7.79
CA ARG A 204 -19.13 8.61 6.75
C ARG A 204 -18.57 9.04 5.40
N VAL A 205 -18.64 8.15 4.41
CA VAL A 205 -18.28 8.44 3.02
C VAL A 205 -19.49 9.05 2.29
N LEU A 206 -19.22 10.12 1.54
CA LEU A 206 -20.19 10.83 0.71
C LEU A 206 -20.14 10.33 -0.74
N GLU A 207 -21.14 10.72 -1.54
CA GLU A 207 -21.27 10.28 -2.94
C GLU A 207 -20.14 10.78 -3.84
N ASP A 208 -19.50 11.90 -3.48
CA ASP A 208 -18.36 12.47 -4.18
C ASP A 208 -17.01 11.86 -3.77
N GLY A 209 -17.01 10.87 -2.86
CA GLY A 209 -15.82 10.20 -2.35
C GLY A 209 -15.13 10.91 -1.17
N THR A 210 -15.63 12.08 -0.74
CA THR A 210 -15.14 12.73 0.49
C THR A 210 -15.75 12.10 1.75
N VAL A 211 -15.31 12.53 2.93
CA VAL A 211 -15.84 12.04 4.21
C VAL A 211 -16.39 13.15 5.09
N THR A 212 -17.30 12.78 6.00
CA THR A 212 -17.88 13.66 7.00
C THR A 212 -18.11 12.90 8.32
N ASN A 213 -18.45 13.63 9.39
CA ASN A 213 -18.74 13.06 10.70
C ASN A 213 -17.62 12.11 11.17
N GLU A 214 -16.38 12.60 11.13
CA GLU A 214 -15.25 11.87 11.70
C GLU A 214 -15.43 11.69 13.21
N ILE A 215 -15.27 10.46 13.67
CA ILE A 215 -15.36 10.07 15.06
C ILE A 215 -14.12 9.26 15.42
N LYS A 216 -13.46 9.62 16.52
CA LYS A 216 -12.43 8.80 17.15
C LYS A 216 -13.10 7.61 17.84
N MET A 217 -12.86 6.41 17.32
CA MET A 217 -13.44 5.15 17.82
C MET A 217 -12.67 4.61 19.04
N LYS A 218 -11.34 4.74 19.02
CA LYS A 218 -10.45 4.24 20.07
C LYS A 218 -9.25 5.14 20.21
N ASP A 219 -8.87 5.44 21.45
CA ASP A 219 -7.64 6.15 21.77
C ASP A 219 -6.45 5.18 21.83
N GLY A 220 -5.28 5.69 21.45
CA GLY A 220 -4.05 4.90 21.31
C GLY A 220 -3.26 4.73 22.59
N ASN A 221 -3.83 5.09 23.75
CA ASN A 221 -3.08 5.13 25.00
C ASN A 221 -2.75 3.72 25.49
N GLY A 222 -1.59 3.21 25.11
CA GLY A 222 -1.04 1.91 25.56
C GLY A 222 -0.83 1.80 27.08
N LYS A 223 -1.08 2.85 27.87
CA LYS A 223 -0.86 2.87 29.32
C LYS A 223 -1.91 2.14 30.16
N ASN A 224 -3.05 1.74 29.60
CA ASN A 224 -4.13 1.04 30.32
C ASN A 224 -4.50 -0.31 29.70
N ALA A 225 -3.62 -0.92 28.89
CA ALA A 225 -3.80 -2.31 28.49
C ALA A 225 -3.27 -3.22 29.60
N SER A 226 -4.10 -3.47 30.61
CA SER A 226 -3.87 -4.59 31.52
C SER A 226 -4.04 -5.88 30.72
N TYR A 227 -2.93 -6.59 30.47
CA TYR A 227 -2.94 -7.97 29.98
C TYR A 227 -3.50 -8.90 31.06
#